data_AF-A0A957V210-F1
#
_entry.id   AF-A0A957V210-F1
#
_cell.length_a   1.000
_cell.length_b   1.000
_cell.length_c   1.000
_cell.angle_alpha   90.00
_cell.angle_beta   90.00
_cell.angle_gamma   90.00
#
_symmetry.space_group_name_H-M   'P 1'
#
loop_
_entity.id
_entity.type
_entity.pdbx_description
1 polymer ?
#
loop_
_entity_poly.entity_id
_entity_poly.type
_entity_poly.pdbx_seq_one_letter_code
_entity_poly.pdbx_strand_id
1 'polypeptide(L)' 'MSNQREHRETASSPIAVVGVSALFPGSTDVRGFWRSIVEGQDQIKEIPPNYWLIDDYYDPNPAAPDKTYGKRGAFL' A
#
# COMPACT_ATOMS: atom_id res chain seq x y z
N MET A 1 -29.57 50.23 7.67
CA MET A 1 -29.99 48.86 8.00
C MET A 1 -28.99 47.92 7.36
N SER A 2 -27.94 47.54 8.09
CA SER A 2 -26.81 46.76 7.57
C SER A 2 -27.20 45.29 7.53
N ASN A 3 -27.21 44.71 6.33
CA ASN A 3 -27.53 43.31 6.10
C ASN A 3 -26.27 42.49 6.35
N GLN A 4 -26.12 41.95 7.58
CA GLN A 4 -25.06 41.00 7.90
C GLN A 4 -25.40 39.68 7.20
N ARG A 5 -24.60 39.34 6.19
CA ARG A 5 -24.62 38.02 5.56
C ARG A 5 -24.24 36.99 6.62
N GLU A 6 -25.20 36.15 7.00
CA GLU A 6 -24.96 34.98 7.85
C GLU A 6 -23.87 34.11 7.20
N HIS A 7 -22.72 34.05 7.85
CA HIS A 7 -21.66 33.10 7.52
C HIS A 7 -22.17 31.73 7.95
N ARG A 8 -22.75 30.96 7.02
CA ARG A 8 -23.14 29.58 7.29
C ARG A 8 -21.86 28.76 7.41
N GLU A 9 -21.31 28.67 8.62
CA GLU A 9 -20.33 27.65 8.98
C GLU A 9 -21.00 26.28 8.80
N THR A 10 -20.74 25.61 7.70
CA THR A 10 -20.93 24.17 7.64
C THR A 10 -19.78 23.54 8.43
N ALA A 11 -19.91 23.53 9.76
CA ALA A 11 -19.05 22.70 10.60
C ALA A 11 -19.30 21.25 10.19
N SER A 12 -18.41 20.71 9.34
CA SER A 12 -18.47 19.31 8.91
C SER A 12 -18.50 18.43 10.15
N SER A 13 -19.54 17.59 10.29
CA SER A 13 -19.66 16.69 11.43
C SER A 13 -18.46 15.74 11.46
N PRO A 14 -17.74 15.59 12.59
CA PRO A 14 -16.62 14.67 12.68
C PRO A 14 -17.05 13.23 12.39
N ILE A 15 -16.23 12.50 11.63
CA ILE A 15 -16.47 11.10 11.28
C ILE A 15 -15.56 10.20 12.12
N ALA A 16 -16.14 9.21 12.78
CA ALA A 16 -15.40 8.22 13.56
C ALA A 16 -15.07 6.97 12.73
N VAL A 17 -13.83 6.49 12.84
CA VAL A 17 -13.43 5.16 12.36
C VAL A 17 -13.61 4.17 13.51
N VAL A 18 -14.60 3.29 13.40
CA VAL A 18 -14.97 2.34 14.48
C VAL A 18 -14.46 0.92 14.26
N GLY A 19 -13.78 0.65 13.15
CA GLY A 19 -13.23 -0.67 12.83
C GLY A 19 -12.13 -0.62 11.77
N VAL A 20 -11.21 -1.58 11.83
CA VAL A 20 -10.10 -1.73 10.87
C VAL A 20 -9.77 -3.22 10.68
N SER A 21 -9.42 -3.60 9.46
CA SER A 21 -8.89 -4.91 9.09
C SER A 21 -7.78 -4.73 8.05
N ALA A 22 -6.88 -5.72 7.95
CA ALA A 22 -5.69 -5.59 7.14
C ALA A 22 -5.23 -6.97 6.64
N LEU A 23 -4.77 -7.01 5.39
CA LEU A 23 -4.06 -8.12 4.78
C LEU A 23 -2.88 -7.52 4.03
N PHE A 24 -1.66 -7.85 4.47
CA PHE A 24 -0.43 -7.28 3.96
C PHE A 24 0.63 -8.37 3.80
N PRO A 25 1.67 -8.13 3.00
CA PRO A 25 2.81 -9.04 2.91
C PRO A 25 3.37 -9.39 4.29
N GLY A 26 3.42 -10.70 4.58
CA GLY A 26 3.87 -11.22 5.88
C GLY A 26 2.85 -11.16 7.02
N SER A 27 1.62 -10.66 6.80
CA SER A 27 0.58 -10.63 7.82
C SER A 27 -0.84 -10.76 7.27
N THR A 28 -1.63 -11.64 7.88
CA THR A 28 -3.06 -11.83 7.56
C THR A 28 -3.99 -11.04 8.49
N ASP A 29 -3.46 -10.20 9.38
CA ASP A 29 -4.27 -9.34 10.25
C ASP A 29 -3.61 -7.98 10.57
N VAL A 30 -4.38 -7.10 11.23
CA VAL A 30 -3.92 -5.76 11.65
C VAL A 30 -2.82 -5.79 12.69
N ARG A 31 -2.78 -6.83 13.54
CA ARG A 31 -1.78 -6.97 14.60
C ARG A 31 -0.41 -7.31 14.02
N GLY A 32 -0.37 -8.25 13.07
CA GLY A 32 0.86 -8.60 12.38
C GLY A 32 1.36 -7.47 11.48
N PHE A 33 0.47 -6.70 10.84
CA PHE A 33 0.86 -5.50 10.09
C PHE A 33 1.51 -4.46 11.01
N TRP A 34 0.86 -4.15 12.14
CA TRP A 34 1.40 -3.20 13.11
C TRP A 34 2.76 -3.65 13.68
N ARG A 35 2.89 -4.94 13.99
CA ARG A 35 4.16 -5.52 14.45
C ARG A 35 5.27 -5.33 13.42
N SER A 36 5.01 -5.63 12.13
CA SER A 36 6.00 -5.44 11.06
C SER A 36 6.50 -3.99 10.97
N ILE A 37 5.62 -3.00 11.17
CA ILE A 37 6.01 -1.58 11.18
C ILE A 37 6.89 -1.28 12.39
N VAL A 38 6.44 -1.63 13.60
CA VAL A 38 7.14 -1.29 14.85
C VAL A 38 8.51 -1.95 14.92
N GLU A 39 8.65 -3.16 14.39
CA GLU A 39 9.90 -3.90 14.33
C GLU A 39 10.78 -3.55 13.11
N GLY A 40 10.29 -2.73 12.17
CA GLY A 40 11.03 -2.35 10.97
C GLY A 40 11.30 -3.50 10.00
N GLN A 41 10.37 -4.45 9.88
CA GLN A 41 10.53 -5.65 9.04
C GLN A 41 10.44 -5.30 7.55
N ASP A 42 11.45 -5.69 6.76
CA ASP A 42 11.39 -5.62 5.29
C ASP A 42 10.62 -6.83 4.72
N GLN A 43 9.47 -6.56 4.11
CA GLN A 43 8.62 -7.59 3.49
C GLN A 43 8.83 -7.72 1.98
N ILE A 44 9.81 -7.03 1.40
CA ILE A 44 10.15 -7.13 -0.02
C ILE A 44 11.01 -8.38 -0.26
N LYS A 45 10.48 -9.30 -1.07
CA LYS A 45 11.08 -10.60 -1.38
C LYS A 45 11.28 -10.75 -2.89
N GLU A 46 12.03 -11.78 -3.29
CA GLU A 46 12.05 -12.23 -4.68
C GLU A 46 10.64 -12.69 -5.11
N ILE A 47 10.36 -12.64 -6.42
CA ILE A 47 9.11 -13.16 -6.97
C ILE A 47 8.95 -14.64 -6.58
N PRO A 48 7.78 -15.06 -6.03
CA PRO A 48 7.54 -16.45 -5.70
C PRO A 48 7.68 -17.36 -6.93
N PRO A 49 8.33 -18.53 -6.81
CA PRO A 49 8.62 -19.41 -7.95
C PRO A 49 7.36 -20.00 -8.61
N ASN A 50 6.22 -19.90 -7.95
CA ASN A 50 4.91 -20.36 -8.44
C ASN A 50 4.10 -19.25 -9.14
N TYR A 51 4.65 -18.06 -9.36
CA TYR A 51 3.93 -16.95 -10.02
C TYR A 51 4.28 -16.90 -11.52
N TRP A 52 5.53 -16.57 -11.83
CA TRP A 52 6.10 -16.63 -13.18
C TRP A 52 7.61 -16.86 -13.09
N LEU A 53 8.21 -17.28 -14.21
CA LEU A 53 9.67 -17.40 -14.30
C LEU A 53 10.28 -16.01 -14.52
N ILE A 54 11.19 -15.61 -13.64
CA ILE A 54 11.85 -14.30 -13.71
C ILE A 54 12.62 -14.15 -15.03
N ASP A 55 13.29 -15.22 -15.48
CA ASP A 55 14.12 -15.22 -16.67
C ASP A 55 13.36 -14.91 -17.96
N ASP A 56 12.04 -15.12 -17.97
CA ASP A 56 11.19 -14.80 -19.12
C ASP A 56 10.98 -13.28 -19.28
N TYR A 57 11.12 -12.49 -18.21
CA TYR A 57 10.71 -11.07 -18.19
C TYR A 57 11.78 -10.10 -17.68
N TYR A 58 12.82 -10.58 -16.99
CA TYR A 58 13.84 -9.70 -16.44
C TYR A 58 14.83 -9.21 -17.50
N ASP A 59 15.07 -7.90 -17.53
CA ASP A 59 16.19 -7.28 -18.21
C ASP A 59 16.70 -6.10 -17.37
N PRO A 60 18.02 -5.99 -17.07
CA PRO A 60 18.56 -4.86 -16.32
C PRO A 60 18.42 -3.52 -17.06
N ASN A 61 18.21 -3.52 -18.38
CA ASN A 61 17.95 -2.33 -19.17
C ASN A 61 16.46 -1.93 -19.07
N PRO A 62 16.13 -0.80 -18.43
CA PRO A 62 14.74 -0.35 -18.30
C PRO A 62 14.08 0.04 -19.64
N ALA A 63 14.85 0.18 -20.72
CA ALA A 63 14.34 0.48 -22.06
C ALA A 63 14.18 -0.77 -22.95
N ALA A 64 14.50 -1.97 -22.45
CA ALA A 64 14.30 -3.21 -23.19
C ALA A 64 12.79 -3.43 -23.46
N PRO A 65 12.36 -3.61 -24.73
CA PRO A 65 10.96 -3.85 -25.05
C PRO A 65 10.43 -5.12 -24.36
N ASP A 66 9.21 -5.06 -23.85
CA ASP A 66 8.48 -6.20 -23.24
C ASP A 66 9.21 -6.87 -22.05
N LYS A 67 10.11 -6.15 -21.38
CA LYS A 67 10.87 -6.60 -20.20
C LYS A 67 10.67 -5.67 -19.00
N THR A 68 11.07 -6.14 -17.82
CA THR A 68 11.09 -5.38 -16.57
C THR A 68 12.45 -5.51 -15.89
N TYR A 69 12.93 -4.41 -15.30
CA TYR A 69 14.11 -4.44 -14.41
C TYR A 69 13.72 -4.74 -12.95
N GLY A 70 12.42 -4.87 -12.65
CA GLY A 70 11.92 -5.24 -11.34
C GLY A 70 11.80 -6.76 -11.18
N LYS A 71 12.49 -7.32 -10.18
CA LYS A 71 12.43 -8.77 -9.84
C LYS A 71 12.04 -9.06 -8.39
N ARG A 72 11.77 -8.02 -7.62
CA ARG A 72 11.39 -8.09 -6.20
C ARG A 72 10.10 -7.32 -5.96
N GLY A 73 9.34 -7.76 -4.98
CA GLY A 73 8.08 -7.15 -4.57
C GLY A 73 7.63 -7.67 -3.21
N ALA A 74 6.51 -7.16 -2.71
CA ALA A 74 5.87 -7.68 -1.51
C ALA A 74 4.52 -8.28 -1.92
N PHE A 75 4.28 -9.53 -1.54
CA PHE A 75 3.18 -10.34 -2.05
C PHE A 75 2.27 -10.79 -0.90
N LEU A 76 0.98 -10.99 -1.20
CA LEU A 76 0.01 -11.62 -0.30
C LEU A 76 0.14 -13.15 -0.34
#